data_AF-A0A969LNQ0-F1
#
_entry.id   AF-A0A969LNQ0-F1
#
_cell.length_a   1.000
_cell.length_b   1.000
_cell.length_c   1.000
_cell.angle_alpha   90.00
_cell.angle_beta   90.00
_cell.angle_gamma   90.00
#
_symmetry.space_group_name_H-M   'P 1'
#
loop_
_entity.id
_entity.type
_entity.pdbx_description
1 polymer ?
#
loop_
_entity_poly.entity_id
_entity_poly.type
_entity_poly.pdbx_seq_one_letter_code
_entity_poly.pdbx_strand_id
1 'polypeptide(L)'
;MKLEQWLALMRSAEPADRVEAADMLPEADISSEVVDMLLAALRDEDALVRTCAADTVGDIDAELVRTTILERIEEEKDDLARAHLLSSLGAMEHPEDMGLLVDNLKTSISPVIRLHAAYGLVMSSVRQAVKIMINSADSSDWKEQTKAFGVMAIVADVFDEALEDIRKTAEHHREALNQAQFREQHGHVSQKSSSDETEWK
;
A
#
# COMPACT_ATOMS: atom_id res chain seq x y z
N MET A 1 3.00 4.56 -25.01
CA MET A 1 4.24 3.86 -25.41
C MET A 1 3.87 2.47 -25.92
N LYS A 2 4.58 1.87 -26.89
CA LYS A 2 4.28 0.50 -27.39
C LYS A 2 4.99 -0.57 -26.53
N LEU A 3 4.52 -1.81 -26.57
CA LEU A 3 5.09 -2.94 -25.81
C LEU A 3 6.61 -3.11 -26.04
N GLU A 4 7.10 -2.92 -27.26
CA GLU A 4 8.52 -3.05 -27.57
C GLU A 4 9.39 -2.00 -26.86
N GLN A 5 8.83 -0.82 -26.60
CA GLN A 5 9.52 0.26 -25.89
C GLN A 5 9.57 -0.04 -24.38
N TRP A 6 8.49 -0.58 -23.81
CA TRP A 6 8.50 -1.09 -22.43
C TRP A 6 9.50 -2.23 -22.23
N LEU A 7 9.57 -3.16 -23.19
CA LEU A 7 10.56 -4.24 -23.21
C LEU A 7 12.00 -3.70 -23.23
N ALA A 8 12.25 -2.62 -23.96
CA ALA A 8 13.56 -1.99 -23.99
C ALA A 8 13.92 -1.37 -22.64
N LEU A 9 12.98 -0.67 -22.00
CA LEU A 9 13.19 -0.06 -20.68
C LEU A 9 13.41 -1.11 -19.59
N MET A 10 12.61 -2.19 -19.56
CA MET A 10 12.79 -3.31 -18.61
C MET A 10 14.15 -4.01 -18.71
N ARG A 11 14.81 -3.91 -19.87
CA ARG A 11 16.15 -4.48 -20.11
C ARG A 11 17.27 -3.46 -19.99
N SER A 12 16.96 -2.21 -19.64
CA SER A 12 17.96 -1.16 -19.50
C SER A 12 18.90 -1.48 -18.35
N ALA A 13 20.18 -1.12 -18.53
CA ALA A 13 21.16 -1.18 -17.44
C ALA A 13 20.84 -0.12 -16.36
N GLU A 14 20.18 0.97 -16.73
CA GLU A 14 19.81 2.06 -15.82
C GLU A 14 18.58 1.66 -15.00
N PRO A 15 18.67 1.60 -13.66
CA PRO A 15 17.52 1.24 -12.82
C PRO A 15 16.34 2.20 -12.98
N ALA A 16 16.59 3.49 -13.24
CA ALA A 16 15.54 4.48 -13.44
C ALA A 16 14.61 4.13 -14.62
N ASP A 17 15.18 3.64 -15.72
CA ASP A 17 14.41 3.19 -16.89
C ASP A 17 13.56 1.96 -16.52
N ARG A 18 14.12 1.03 -15.74
CA ARG A 18 13.41 -0.17 -15.28
C ARG A 18 12.30 0.17 -14.29
N VAL A 19 12.51 1.16 -13.42
CA VAL A 19 11.50 1.71 -12.50
C VAL A 19 10.36 2.33 -13.30
N GLU A 20 10.66 3.20 -14.25
CA GLU A 20 9.64 3.80 -15.13
C GLU A 20 8.85 2.69 -15.83
N ALA A 21 9.53 1.64 -16.30
CA ALA A 21 8.87 0.50 -16.90
C ALA A 21 7.96 -0.24 -15.94
N ALA A 22 8.43 -0.58 -14.75
CA ALA A 22 7.66 -1.33 -13.77
C ALA A 22 6.45 -0.55 -13.26
N ASP A 23 6.61 0.74 -13.02
CA ASP A 23 5.58 1.64 -12.47
C ASP A 23 4.47 1.97 -13.49
N MET A 24 4.86 2.15 -14.76
CA MET A 24 3.97 2.70 -15.79
C MET A 24 3.58 1.69 -16.87
N LEU A 25 3.97 0.41 -16.72
CA LEU A 25 3.56 -0.64 -17.65
C LEU A 25 2.03 -0.65 -17.73
N PRO A 26 1.45 -0.54 -18.93
CA PRO A 26 0.15 0.09 -19.11
C PRO A 26 -0.95 -0.66 -18.35
N GLU A 27 -1.76 0.11 -17.61
CA GLU A 27 -3.08 -0.30 -17.06
C GLU A 27 -4.06 -0.83 -18.12
N ALA A 28 -3.69 -0.79 -19.41
CA ALA A 28 -4.48 -1.26 -20.53
C ALA A 28 -3.67 -2.26 -21.37
N ASP A 29 -4.12 -3.52 -21.29
CA ASP A 29 -3.63 -4.73 -21.96
C ASP A 29 -2.56 -5.53 -21.20
N ILE A 30 -2.99 -6.08 -20.06
CA ILE A 30 -2.27 -7.12 -19.29
C ILE A 30 -2.23 -8.40 -20.12
N SER A 31 -1.32 -8.44 -21.09
CA SER A 31 -0.98 -9.65 -21.84
C SER A 31 -0.12 -10.58 -20.99
N SER A 32 -0.02 -11.86 -21.38
CA SER A 32 0.89 -12.80 -20.72
C SER A 32 2.35 -12.31 -20.73
N GLU A 33 2.76 -11.63 -21.80
CA GLU A 33 4.11 -11.07 -21.94
C GLU A 33 4.37 -9.95 -20.93
N VAL A 34 3.35 -9.12 -20.66
CA VAL A 34 3.38 -8.09 -19.62
C VAL A 34 3.50 -8.69 -18.23
N VAL A 35 2.71 -9.72 -17.94
CA VAL A 35 2.79 -10.46 -16.67
C VAL A 35 4.18 -11.04 -16.48
N ASP A 36 4.72 -11.74 -17.48
CA ASP A 36 6.06 -12.34 -17.40
C ASP A 36 7.15 -11.30 -17.12
N MET A 37 7.04 -10.10 -17.71
CA MET A 37 7.97 -9.00 -17.42
C MET A 37 7.87 -8.51 -15.97
N LEU A 38 6.67 -8.29 -15.46
CA LEU A 38 6.48 -7.84 -14.08
C LEU A 38 6.97 -8.91 -13.08
N LEU A 39 6.71 -10.18 -13.34
CA LEU A 39 7.21 -11.29 -12.53
C LEU A 39 8.74 -11.43 -12.56
N ALA A 40 9.39 -11.03 -13.66
CA ALA A 40 10.84 -10.91 -13.73
C ALA A 40 11.34 -9.69 -12.93
N ALA A 41 10.66 -8.55 -13.03
CA ALA A 41 10.99 -7.32 -12.31
C ALA A 41 10.85 -7.46 -10.78
N LEU A 42 9.97 -8.34 -10.29
CA LEU A 42 9.94 -8.73 -8.88
C LEU A 42 11.26 -9.33 -8.39
N ARG A 43 12.14 -9.81 -9.29
CA ARG A 43 13.45 -10.38 -8.97
C ARG A 43 14.61 -9.48 -9.41
N ASP A 44 14.35 -8.22 -9.73
CA ASP A 44 15.38 -7.26 -10.12
C ASP A 44 16.40 -7.03 -9.00
N GLU A 45 17.63 -6.69 -9.37
CA GLU A 45 18.69 -6.38 -8.40
C GLU A 45 18.38 -5.10 -7.61
N ASP A 46 17.69 -4.15 -8.23
CA ASP A 46 17.33 -2.87 -7.65
C ASP A 46 16.02 -2.98 -6.86
N ALA A 47 16.05 -2.58 -5.59
CA ALA A 47 14.90 -2.68 -4.70
C ALA A 47 13.73 -1.77 -5.10
N LEU A 48 14.00 -0.65 -5.76
CA LEU A 48 12.95 0.26 -6.23
C LEU A 48 12.21 -0.35 -7.43
N VAL A 49 12.92 -1.04 -8.33
CA VAL A 49 12.29 -1.80 -9.42
C VAL A 49 11.38 -2.89 -8.86
N ARG A 50 11.85 -3.64 -7.85
CA ARG A 50 11.03 -4.66 -7.17
C ARG A 50 9.80 -4.06 -6.50
N THR A 51 9.94 -2.89 -5.86
CA THR A 51 8.85 -2.15 -5.22
C THR A 51 7.77 -1.77 -6.23
N CYS A 52 8.14 -1.13 -7.34
CA CYS A 52 7.19 -0.74 -8.39
C CYS A 52 6.53 -1.96 -9.01
N ALA A 53 7.30 -3.01 -9.32
CA ALA A 53 6.74 -4.25 -9.85
C ALA A 53 5.73 -4.88 -8.89
N ALA A 54 6.01 -4.89 -7.59
CA ALA A 54 5.09 -5.38 -6.57
C ALA A 54 3.77 -4.60 -6.60
N ASP A 55 3.83 -3.27 -6.63
CA ASP A 55 2.62 -2.43 -6.67
C ASP A 55 1.72 -2.79 -7.87
N THR A 56 2.31 -2.90 -9.06
CA THR A 56 1.58 -3.17 -10.30
C THR A 56 1.00 -4.59 -10.36
N VAL A 57 1.69 -5.62 -9.83
CA VAL A 57 1.17 -7.00 -9.90
C VAL A 57 -0.01 -7.26 -8.96
N GLY A 58 -0.27 -6.39 -7.98
CA GLY A 58 -1.36 -6.55 -7.02
C GLY A 58 -2.75 -6.55 -7.65
N ASP A 59 -2.90 -5.87 -8.80
CA ASP A 59 -4.15 -5.81 -9.55
C ASP A 59 -4.36 -7.00 -10.50
N ILE A 60 -3.40 -7.92 -10.57
CA ILE A 60 -3.42 -9.08 -11.47
C ILE A 60 -3.86 -10.34 -10.71
N ASP A 61 -5.15 -10.64 -10.77
CA ASP A 61 -5.73 -11.84 -10.18
C ASP A 61 -5.38 -13.11 -10.98
N ALA A 62 -4.18 -13.66 -10.73
CA ALA A 62 -3.69 -14.90 -11.32
C ALA A 62 -2.85 -15.72 -10.32
N GLU A 63 -3.06 -17.04 -10.27
CA GLU A 63 -2.37 -17.93 -9.32
C GLU A 63 -0.85 -17.91 -9.45
N LEU A 64 -0.33 -17.75 -10.67
CA LEU A 64 1.11 -17.63 -10.92
C LEU A 64 1.69 -16.35 -10.28
N VAL A 65 0.95 -15.25 -10.37
CA VAL A 65 1.32 -13.97 -9.75
C VAL A 65 1.33 -14.12 -8.24
N ARG A 66 0.25 -14.69 -7.68
CA ARG A 66 0.14 -14.98 -6.24
C ARG A 66 1.31 -15.81 -5.73
N THR A 67 1.59 -16.93 -6.38
CA THR A 67 2.67 -17.84 -5.98
C THR A 67 4.02 -17.12 -6.03
N THR A 68 4.27 -16.32 -7.07
CA THR A 68 5.52 -15.55 -7.19
C THR A 68 5.65 -14.48 -6.10
N ILE A 69 4.56 -13.78 -5.75
CA ILE A 69 4.55 -12.81 -4.64
C ILE A 69 4.88 -13.51 -3.32
N LEU A 70 4.25 -14.66 -3.04
CA LEU A 70 4.50 -15.44 -1.82
C LEU A 70 5.97 -15.88 -1.71
N GLU A 71 6.52 -16.46 -2.78
CA GLU A 71 7.95 -16.80 -2.84
C GLU A 71 8.85 -15.58 -2.60
N ARG A 72 8.50 -14.44 -3.20
CA ARG A 72 9.29 -13.20 -3.06
C ARG A 72 9.25 -12.65 -1.64
N ILE A 73 8.10 -12.70 -0.96
CA ILE A 73 7.96 -12.25 0.44
C ILE A 73 8.91 -13.01 1.39
N GLU A 74 9.14 -14.30 1.14
CA GLU A 74 10.01 -15.14 1.98
C GLU A 74 11.49 -14.75 1.87
N GLU A 75 11.92 -14.32 0.69
CA GLU A 75 13.32 -14.04 0.39
C GLU A 75 13.67 -12.54 0.37
N GLU A 76 12.67 -11.65 0.39
CA GLU A 76 12.88 -10.21 0.29
C GLU A 76 13.53 -9.62 1.54
N LYS A 77 14.60 -8.85 1.33
CA LYS A 77 15.42 -8.25 2.39
C LYS A 77 15.20 -6.75 2.52
N ASP A 78 14.73 -6.11 1.45
CA ASP A 78 14.36 -4.71 1.49
C ASP A 78 12.95 -4.56 2.09
N ASP A 79 12.86 -3.80 3.18
CA ASP A 79 11.62 -3.63 3.93
C ASP A 79 10.52 -2.97 3.10
N LEU A 80 10.87 -2.06 2.17
CA LEU A 80 9.91 -1.35 1.35
C LEU A 80 9.36 -2.27 0.25
N ALA A 81 10.24 -2.96 -0.48
CA ALA A 81 9.82 -3.95 -1.46
C ALA A 81 8.95 -5.05 -0.82
N ARG A 82 9.34 -5.55 0.36
CA ARG A 82 8.56 -6.54 1.12
C ARG A 82 7.19 -6.01 1.55
N ALA A 83 7.12 -4.74 1.94
CA ALA A 83 5.87 -4.09 2.33
C ALA A 83 4.91 -3.96 1.13
N HIS A 84 5.40 -3.58 -0.05
CA HIS A 84 4.55 -3.53 -1.24
C HIS A 84 4.06 -4.92 -1.65
N LEU A 85 4.90 -5.96 -1.60
CA LEU A 85 4.45 -7.34 -1.85
C LEU A 85 3.28 -7.78 -0.95
N LEU A 86 3.28 -7.38 0.32
CA LEU A 86 2.17 -7.64 1.25
C LEU A 86 0.90 -6.88 0.87
N SER A 87 1.04 -5.66 0.33
CA SER A 87 -0.10 -4.88 -0.16
C SER A 87 -0.69 -5.51 -1.40
N SER A 88 0.16 -5.94 -2.34
CA SER A 88 -0.24 -6.68 -3.55
C SER A 88 -1.02 -7.93 -3.18
N LEU A 89 -0.50 -8.73 -2.25
CA LEU A 89 -1.18 -9.94 -1.78
C LEU A 89 -2.57 -9.63 -1.17
N GLY A 90 -2.69 -8.51 -0.45
CA GLY A 90 -3.98 -8.04 0.06
C GLY A 90 -4.95 -7.55 -1.02
N ALA A 91 -4.44 -6.94 -2.09
CA ALA A 91 -5.22 -6.47 -3.23
C ALA A 91 -5.78 -7.63 -4.09
N MET A 92 -5.13 -8.80 -4.08
CA MET A 92 -5.62 -10.01 -4.72
C MET A 92 -6.80 -10.68 -3.98
N GLU A 93 -7.09 -10.25 -2.74
CA GLU A 93 -8.28 -10.65 -1.97
C GLU A 93 -8.42 -12.16 -1.68
N HIS A 94 -7.35 -12.95 -1.70
CA HIS A 94 -7.42 -14.37 -1.36
C HIS A 94 -7.48 -14.59 0.18
N PRO A 95 -8.54 -15.23 0.72
CA PRO A 95 -8.66 -15.50 2.16
C PRO A 95 -7.48 -16.25 2.77
N GLU A 96 -6.87 -17.13 2.00
CA GLU A 96 -5.76 -17.99 2.43
C GLU A 96 -4.53 -17.16 2.84
N ASP A 97 -4.39 -15.95 2.31
CA ASP A 97 -3.25 -15.07 2.56
C ASP A 97 -3.40 -14.21 3.83
N MET A 98 -4.60 -14.15 4.41
CA MET A 98 -4.85 -13.37 5.63
C MET A 98 -3.96 -13.80 6.80
N GLY A 99 -3.64 -15.10 6.90
CA GLY A 99 -2.76 -15.61 7.96
C GLY A 99 -1.36 -14.98 7.89
N LEU A 100 -0.79 -14.93 6.68
CA LEU A 100 0.53 -14.33 6.44
C LEU A 100 0.53 -12.82 6.73
N LEU A 101 -0.54 -12.12 6.36
CA LEU A 101 -0.69 -10.69 6.65
C LEU A 101 -0.81 -10.43 8.16
N VAL A 102 -1.59 -11.24 8.89
CA VAL A 102 -1.69 -11.13 10.36
C VAL A 102 -0.35 -11.38 11.04
N ASP A 103 0.40 -12.37 10.57
CA ASP A 103 1.71 -12.69 11.13
C ASP A 103 2.70 -11.54 10.91
N ASN A 104 2.76 -10.95 9.73
CA ASN A 104 3.62 -9.79 9.45
C ASN A 104 3.19 -8.54 10.23
N LEU A 105 1.88 -8.31 10.39
CA LEU A 105 1.35 -7.23 11.23
C LEU A 105 1.81 -7.34 12.69
N LYS A 106 1.81 -8.55 13.25
CA LYS A 106 2.11 -8.79 14.67
C LYS A 106 3.60 -8.94 14.97
N THR A 107 4.33 -9.57 14.07
CA THR A 107 5.70 -10.06 14.36
C THR A 107 6.79 -9.23 13.70
N SER A 108 6.47 -8.45 12.67
CA SER A 108 7.49 -7.64 11.99
C SER A 108 8.00 -6.50 12.87
N ILE A 109 9.32 -6.40 12.96
CA ILE A 109 10.02 -5.30 13.63
C ILE A 109 9.85 -4.00 12.82
N SER A 110 9.76 -4.10 11.49
CA SER A 110 9.68 -2.97 10.59
C SER A 110 8.30 -2.31 10.61
N PRO A 111 8.19 -1.02 10.95
CA PRO A 111 6.91 -0.31 10.95
C PRO A 111 6.25 -0.26 9.57
N VAL A 112 7.02 -0.16 8.48
CA VAL A 112 6.48 -0.11 7.12
C VAL A 112 5.82 -1.44 6.73
N ILE A 113 6.43 -2.57 7.09
CA ILE A 113 5.86 -3.90 6.89
C ILE A 113 4.55 -4.05 7.68
N ARG A 114 4.51 -3.62 8.94
CA ARG A 114 3.28 -3.69 9.74
C ARG A 114 2.15 -2.85 9.14
N LEU A 115 2.47 -1.64 8.66
CA LEU A 115 1.50 -0.75 8.00
C LEU A 115 0.92 -1.38 6.74
N HIS A 116 1.76 -1.94 5.88
CA HIS A 116 1.30 -2.55 4.63
C HIS A 116 0.58 -3.88 4.84
N ALA A 117 0.97 -4.66 5.86
CA ALA A 117 0.20 -5.82 6.28
C ALA A 117 -1.20 -5.45 6.81
N ALA A 118 -1.32 -4.36 7.60
CA ALA A 118 -2.61 -3.84 8.03
C ALA A 118 -3.46 -3.37 6.83
N TYR A 119 -2.84 -2.66 5.89
CA TYR A 119 -3.49 -2.22 4.65
C TYR A 119 -4.01 -3.42 3.84
N GLY A 120 -3.17 -4.42 3.58
CA GLY A 120 -3.55 -5.63 2.86
C GLY A 120 -4.70 -6.39 3.54
N LEU A 121 -4.73 -6.43 4.88
CA LEU A 121 -5.86 -7.00 5.63
C LEU A 121 -7.16 -6.21 5.41
N VAL A 122 -7.10 -4.87 5.44
CA VAL A 122 -8.28 -4.05 5.17
C VAL A 122 -8.79 -4.29 3.74
N MET A 123 -7.89 -4.28 2.75
CA MET A 123 -8.25 -4.48 1.34
C MET A 123 -8.90 -5.85 1.10
N SER A 124 -8.28 -6.92 1.60
CA SER A 124 -8.77 -8.28 1.42
C SER A 124 -10.04 -8.59 2.22
N SER A 125 -10.09 -8.21 3.51
CA SER A 125 -11.19 -8.63 4.41
C SER A 125 -12.46 -7.80 4.24
N VAL A 126 -12.34 -6.48 4.11
CA VAL A 126 -13.50 -5.58 4.03
C VAL A 126 -14.27 -5.83 2.73
N ARG A 127 -13.56 -5.94 1.62
CA ARG A 127 -14.19 -6.10 0.31
C ARG A 127 -14.94 -7.41 0.18
N GLN A 128 -14.35 -8.51 0.67
CA GLN A 128 -15.03 -9.80 0.71
C GLN A 128 -16.26 -9.79 1.62
N ALA A 129 -16.13 -9.23 2.82
CA ALA A 129 -17.26 -9.12 3.74
C ALA A 129 -18.41 -8.31 3.14
N VAL A 130 -18.11 -7.15 2.52
CA VAL A 130 -19.09 -6.31 1.84
C VAL A 130 -19.77 -7.06 0.69
N LYS A 131 -19.01 -7.78 -0.14
CA LYS A 131 -19.56 -8.58 -1.24
C LYS A 131 -20.53 -9.66 -0.75
N ILE A 132 -20.17 -10.38 0.31
CA ILE A 132 -21.05 -11.40 0.90
C ILE A 132 -22.35 -10.77 1.43
N MET A 133 -22.23 -9.66 2.17
CA MET A 133 -23.41 -8.97 2.69
C MET A 133 -24.34 -8.51 1.56
N ILE A 134 -23.81 -7.88 0.51
CA ILE A 134 -24.59 -7.43 -0.66
C ILE A 134 -25.32 -8.60 -1.31
N ASN A 135 -24.61 -9.70 -1.57
CA ASN A 135 -25.23 -10.88 -2.19
C ASN A 135 -26.37 -11.46 -1.35
N SER A 136 -26.24 -11.50 -0.01
CA SER A 136 -27.30 -11.96 0.88
C SER A 136 -28.47 -10.97 0.97
N ALA A 137 -28.22 -9.66 0.81
CA ALA A 137 -29.28 -8.66 0.73
C ALA A 137 -30.08 -8.74 -0.58
N ASP A 138 -29.44 -9.21 -1.66
CA ASP A 138 -30.07 -9.47 -2.96
C ASP A 138 -30.74 -10.86 -3.06
N SER A 139 -30.59 -11.71 -2.03
CA SER A 139 -31.19 -13.06 -1.99
C SER A 139 -32.71 -13.02 -2.18
N SER A 140 -33.30 -13.98 -2.88
CA SER A 140 -34.76 -14.08 -3.01
C SER A 140 -35.48 -14.52 -1.71
N ASP A 141 -34.74 -15.03 -0.72
CA ASP A 141 -35.30 -15.39 0.59
C ASP A 141 -35.34 -14.16 1.51
N TRP A 142 -36.55 -13.65 1.77
CA TRP A 142 -36.77 -12.48 2.62
C TRP A 142 -36.16 -12.61 4.04
N LYS A 143 -36.00 -13.84 4.57
CA LYS A 143 -35.36 -14.06 5.87
C LYS A 143 -33.87 -13.80 5.80
N GLU A 144 -33.23 -14.19 4.71
CA GLU A 144 -31.82 -13.93 4.44
C GLU A 144 -31.60 -12.43 4.25
N GLN A 145 -32.45 -11.79 3.42
CA GLN A 145 -32.42 -10.34 3.20
C GLN A 145 -32.52 -9.55 4.52
N THR A 146 -33.50 -9.88 5.36
CA THR A 146 -33.73 -9.16 6.64
C THR A 146 -32.52 -9.26 7.57
N LYS A 147 -31.86 -10.42 7.61
CA LYS A 147 -30.64 -10.61 8.41
C LYS A 147 -29.46 -9.83 7.82
N ALA A 148 -29.31 -9.84 6.50
CA ALA A 148 -28.27 -9.09 5.81
C ALA A 148 -28.37 -7.58 6.12
N PHE A 149 -29.57 -6.99 6.03
CA PHE A 149 -29.77 -5.58 6.39
C PHE A 149 -29.40 -5.27 7.85
N GLY A 150 -29.76 -6.15 8.78
CA GLY A 150 -29.39 -5.98 10.20
C GLY A 150 -27.88 -6.00 10.43
N VAL A 151 -27.17 -6.93 9.79
CA VAL A 151 -25.70 -7.01 9.89
C VAL A 151 -25.04 -5.81 9.21
N MET A 152 -25.51 -5.39 8.04
CA MET A 152 -25.00 -4.21 7.34
C MET A 152 -25.11 -2.94 8.18
N ALA A 153 -26.22 -2.73 8.88
CA ALA A 153 -26.39 -1.56 9.75
C ALA A 153 -25.36 -1.54 10.88
N ILE A 154 -25.13 -2.69 11.55
CA ILE A 154 -24.11 -2.81 12.60
C ILE A 154 -22.72 -2.54 12.03
N VAL A 155 -22.42 -3.09 10.85
CA VAL A 155 -21.10 -2.90 10.21
C VAL A 155 -20.89 -1.45 9.79
N ALA A 156 -21.93 -0.76 9.29
CA ALA A 156 -21.87 0.66 8.97
C ALA A 156 -21.53 1.51 10.21
N ASP A 157 -22.21 1.27 11.34
CA ASP A 157 -21.94 1.99 12.59
C ASP A 157 -20.48 1.79 13.05
N VAL A 158 -19.97 0.55 13.00
CA VAL A 158 -18.57 0.24 13.35
C VAL A 158 -17.57 0.94 12.43
N PHE A 159 -17.85 0.98 11.12
CA PHE A 159 -16.97 1.66 10.17
C PHE A 159 -17.01 3.18 10.34
N ASP A 160 -18.16 3.77 10.62
CA ASP A 160 -18.27 5.21 10.86
C ASP A 160 -17.44 5.64 12.07
N GLU A 161 -17.51 4.90 13.18
CA GLU A 161 -16.68 5.14 14.37
C GLU A 161 -15.18 5.00 14.03
N ALA A 162 -14.80 3.91 13.36
CA ALA A 162 -13.40 3.66 12.99
C ALA A 162 -12.85 4.73 12.03
N LEU A 163 -13.66 5.18 11.06
CA LEU A 163 -13.28 6.24 10.13
C LEU A 163 -13.15 7.60 10.84
N GLU A 164 -14.02 7.88 11.80
CA GLU A 164 -13.92 9.09 12.62
C GLU A 164 -12.62 9.11 13.43
N ASP A 165 -12.26 8.00 14.07
CA ASP A 165 -11.00 7.86 14.80
C ASP A 165 -9.79 8.06 13.90
N ILE A 166 -9.76 7.40 12.73
CA ILE A 166 -8.69 7.57 11.73
C ILE A 166 -8.55 9.04 11.32
N ARG A 167 -9.68 9.71 11.02
CA ARG A 167 -9.68 11.12 10.61
C ARG A 167 -9.16 12.04 11.71
N LYS A 168 -9.62 11.84 12.95
CA LYS A 168 -9.16 12.63 14.11
C LYS A 168 -7.66 12.47 14.34
N THR A 169 -7.16 11.23 14.31
CA THR A 169 -5.72 10.96 14.47
C THR A 169 -4.91 11.61 13.34
N ALA A 170 -5.34 11.46 12.08
CA ALA A 170 -4.66 12.06 10.94
C ALA A 170 -4.61 13.59 11.03
N GLU A 171 -5.73 14.22 11.40
CA GLU A 171 -5.83 15.67 11.57
C GLU A 171 -4.88 16.17 12.67
N HIS A 172 -4.88 15.51 13.83
CA HIS A 172 -4.00 15.86 14.94
C HIS A 172 -2.52 15.86 14.54
N HIS A 173 -2.07 14.82 13.81
CA HIS A 173 -0.69 14.73 13.34
C HIS A 173 -0.38 15.75 12.24
N ARG A 174 -1.33 16.06 11.35
CA ARG A 174 -1.18 17.09 10.31
C ARG A 174 -0.95 18.47 10.91
N GLU A 175 -1.74 18.84 11.92
CA GLU A 175 -1.57 20.12 12.64
C GLU A 175 -0.22 20.19 13.35
N ALA A 176 0.20 19.11 14.01
CA ALA A 176 1.49 19.05 14.69
C ALA A 176 2.67 19.25 13.72
N LEU A 177 2.61 18.63 12.53
CA LEU A 177 3.61 18.80 11.47
C LEU A 177 3.66 20.24 10.96
N ASN A 178 2.51 20.85 10.68
CA ASN A 178 2.43 22.24 10.23
C ASN A 178 3.02 23.21 11.27
N GLN A 179 2.74 22.98 12.56
CA GLN A 179 3.31 23.79 13.64
C GLN A 179 4.83 23.60 13.75
N ALA A 180 5.35 22.39 13.59
CA ALA A 180 6.77 22.12 13.60
C ALA A 180 7.49 22.84 12.45
N GLN A 181 6.96 22.73 11.22
CA GLN A 181 7.50 23.40 10.03
C GLN A 181 7.49 24.93 10.18
N PHE A 182 6.40 25.51 10.70
CA PHE A 182 6.32 26.94 10.95
C PHE A 182 7.39 27.42 11.96
N ARG A 183 7.64 26.64 13.02
CA ARG A 183 8.69 26.95 14.01
C ARG A 183 10.08 26.87 13.41
N GLU A 184 10.36 25.90 12.54
CA GLU A 184 11.65 25.80 11.85
C GLU A 184 11.89 27.00 10.92
N GLN A 185 10.87 27.43 10.18
CA GLN A 185 10.99 28.52 9.21
C GLN A 185 11.11 29.92 9.87
N HIS A 186 10.50 30.12 11.04
CA HIS A 186 10.44 31.44 11.69
C HIS A 186 11.20 31.54 13.02
N GLY A 187 11.65 30.42 13.59
CA GLY A 187 12.40 30.38 14.85
C GLY A 187 13.90 30.70 14.73
N HIS A 188 14.47 30.72 13.52
CA HIS A 188 15.90 31.02 13.29
C HIS A 188 16.25 32.52 13.26
N VAL A 189 15.27 33.43 13.34
CA VAL A 189 15.52 34.87 13.23
C VAL A 189 15.98 35.50 14.56
N SER A 190 15.84 34.81 15.70
CA SER A 190 15.98 35.44 17.03
C SER A 190 17.34 35.26 17.73
N GLN A 191 18.38 34.73 17.07
CA GLN A 191 19.71 34.54 17.70
C GLN A 191 20.86 35.40 17.13
N LYS A 192 20.60 36.38 16.27
CA LYS A 192 21.61 37.38 15.84
C LYS A 192 21.19 38.82 16.12
N SER A 193 21.05 39.19 17.40
CA SER A 193 21.16 40.60 17.81
C SER A 193 21.26 40.74 19.34
N SER A 194 22.40 40.35 19.93
CA SER A 194 22.78 40.87 21.27
C SER A 194 24.30 40.81 21.53
N SER A 195 25.13 41.27 20.60
CA SER A 195 26.57 41.39 20.86
C SER A 195 27.20 42.76 20.60
N ASP A 196 26.46 43.79 20.18
CA ASP A 196 27.09 45.00 19.65
C ASP A 196 26.70 46.32 20.35
N GLU A 197 26.36 46.29 21.65
CA GLU A 197 26.28 47.54 22.44
C GLU A 197 26.99 47.41 23.80
N THR A 198 28.30 47.23 23.73
CA THR A 198 29.21 47.80 24.73
C THR A 198 30.36 48.44 23.98
N GLU A 199 30.29 49.75 23.74
CA GLU A 199 31.46 50.63 23.85
C GLU A 199 31.18 52.13 23.59
N TRP A 200 31.75 52.96 24.47
CA TRP A 200 32.02 54.42 24.40
C TRP A 200 30.98 55.43 24.92
N LYS A 201 31.01 55.69 26.23
CA LYS A 201 31.66 56.87 26.84
C LYS A 201 31.68 56.81 28.37
#